data_AF-A0A4V2E9Y7-F1
#
_entry.id   AF-A0A4V2E9Y7-F1
#
_cell.length_a   1.000
_cell.length_b   1.000
_cell.length_c   1.000
_cell.angle_alpha   90.00
_cell.angle_beta   90.00
_cell.angle_gamma   90.00
#
_symmetry.space_group_name_H-M   'P 1'
#
loop_
_entity.id
_entity.type
_entity.pdbx_description
1 polymer ?
#
loop_
_entity_poly.entity_id
_entity_poly.type
_entity_poly.pdbx_seq_one_letter_code
_entity_poly.pdbx_strand_id
1 'polypeptide(L)'
;MRPRRTEFANFVLDLLDFMEEKLREALADENSRIAAVGEAAGAMPLLRDRLREDEVVQTQFTLVFDNELYEPHASERWRSLARMPRTDFEGEVEALVKPGGAFAALRAIAGATQGLD
;
A
#
# COMPACT_ATOMS: atom_id res chain seq x y z
N MET A 1 4.03 23.25 -10.54
CA MET A 1 2.95 22.24 -10.61
C MET A 1 1.61 22.94 -10.43
N ARG A 2 0.55 22.49 -11.10
CA ARG A 2 -0.81 22.93 -10.74
C ARG A 2 -1.20 22.28 -9.41
N PRO A 3 -1.95 22.97 -8.53
CA PRO A 3 -2.50 22.35 -7.33
C PRO A 3 -3.35 21.14 -7.73
N ARG A 4 -3.17 20.04 -7.00
CA ARG A 4 -3.96 18.82 -7.20
C ARG A 4 -5.38 19.06 -6.72
N ARG A 5 -6.35 18.41 -7.36
CA ARG A 5 -7.78 18.60 -7.05
C ARG A 5 -8.20 17.88 -5.76
N THR A 6 -7.53 16.77 -5.45
CA THR A 6 -7.78 15.98 -4.24
C THR A 6 -6.82 16.42 -3.14
N GLU A 7 -7.29 16.38 -1.90
CA GLU A 7 -6.48 16.59 -0.70
C GLU A 7 -5.48 15.42 -0.53
N PHE A 8 -4.33 15.67 0.08
CA PHE A 8 -3.23 14.71 0.21
C PHE A 8 -3.60 13.50 1.03
N ALA A 9 -4.00 13.70 2.29
CA ALA A 9 -4.30 12.63 3.22
C ALA A 9 -5.46 11.77 2.70
N ASN A 10 -6.55 12.38 2.25
CA ASN A 10 -7.70 11.66 1.71
C ASN A 10 -7.32 10.76 0.52
N PHE A 11 -6.51 11.27 -0.42
CA PHE A 11 -6.07 10.47 -1.55
C PHE A 11 -5.16 9.30 -1.14
N VAL A 12 -4.25 9.52 -0.19
CA VAL A 12 -3.36 8.46 0.31
C VAL A 12 -4.18 7.39 1.04
N LEU A 13 -5.14 7.79 1.88
CA LEU A 13 -6.03 6.87 2.59
C LEU A 13 -6.88 6.03 1.62
N ASP A 14 -7.48 6.66 0.60
CA ASP A 14 -8.25 5.93 -0.43
C ASP A 14 -7.40 4.87 -1.16
N LEU A 15 -6.13 5.18 -1.46
CA LEU A 15 -5.23 4.20 -2.08
C LEU A 15 -4.87 3.05 -1.14
N LEU A 16 -4.62 3.33 0.14
CA LEU A 16 -4.36 2.29 1.13
C LEU A 16 -5.58 1.37 1.34
N ASP A 17 -6.77 1.95 1.36
CA ASP A 17 -8.03 1.19 1.47
C ASP A 17 -8.26 0.31 0.24
N PHE A 18 -8.06 0.85 -0.96
CA PHE A 18 -8.13 0.08 -2.20
C PHE A 18 -7.12 -1.09 -2.21
N MET A 19 -5.87 -0.82 -1.84
CA MET A 19 -4.85 -1.88 -1.76
C MET A 19 -5.24 -2.95 -0.74
N GLU A 20 -5.80 -2.56 0.41
CA GLU A 20 -6.23 -3.51 1.44
C GLU A 20 -7.38 -4.38 0.94
N GLU A 21 -8.37 -3.77 0.31
CA GLU A 21 -9.52 -4.47 -0.29
C GLU A 21 -9.04 -5.57 -1.24
N LYS A 22 -8.08 -5.24 -2.11
CA LYS A 22 -7.54 -6.20 -3.09
C LYS A 22 -6.72 -7.31 -2.46
N LEU A 23 -5.95 -6.99 -1.43
CA LEU A 23 -5.23 -8.02 -0.67
C LEU A 23 -6.19 -8.95 0.08
N ARG A 24 -7.29 -8.43 0.63
CA ARG A 24 -8.36 -9.24 1.24
C ARG A 24 -9.12 -10.08 0.22
N GLU A 25 -9.36 -9.56 -0.99
CA GLU A 25 -9.94 -10.31 -2.11
C GLU A 25 -9.07 -11.53 -2.46
N ALA A 26 -7.76 -11.32 -2.56
CA ALA A 26 -6.78 -12.38 -2.84
C ALA A 26 -6.65 -13.42 -1.70
N LEU A 27 -6.91 -13.01 -0.45
CA LEU A 27 -7.05 -13.93 0.68
C LEU A 27 -8.34 -14.74 0.59
N ALA A 28 -9.46 -14.15 0.16
CA ALA A 28 -10.74 -14.83 0.11
C ALA A 28 -10.86 -15.85 -1.03
N ASP A 29 -10.29 -15.55 -2.21
CA ASP A 29 -10.35 -16.40 -3.39
C ASP A 29 -8.97 -16.60 -4.02
N GLU A 30 -8.52 -17.85 -4.11
CA GLU A 30 -7.25 -18.19 -4.74
C GLU A 30 -7.25 -17.89 -6.25
N ASN A 31 -8.41 -17.96 -6.93
CA ASN A 31 -8.50 -17.67 -8.35
C ASN A 31 -8.33 -16.19 -8.68
N SER A 32 -8.68 -15.29 -7.74
CA SER A 32 -8.52 -13.85 -7.90
C SER A 32 -7.10 -13.36 -7.58
N ARG A 33 -6.29 -14.16 -6.86
CA ARG A 33 -5.00 -13.74 -6.27
C ARG A 33 -4.11 -12.95 -7.23
N ILE A 34 -3.85 -13.50 -8.42
CA ILE A 34 -2.92 -12.87 -9.37
C ILE A 34 -3.45 -11.50 -9.82
N ALA A 35 -4.75 -11.41 -10.11
CA ALA A 35 -5.36 -10.17 -10.57
C ALA A 35 -5.43 -9.14 -9.43
N ALA A 36 -5.93 -9.52 -8.25
CA ALA A 36 -6.10 -8.63 -7.13
C ALA A 36 -4.76 -8.11 -6.57
N VAL A 37 -3.73 -8.97 -6.44
CA VAL A 37 -2.38 -8.51 -6.09
C VAL A 37 -1.80 -7.58 -7.16
N GLY A 38 -2.08 -7.85 -8.44
CA GLY A 38 -1.69 -6.97 -9.54
C GLY A 38 -2.36 -5.59 -9.48
N GLU A 39 -3.63 -5.53 -9.11
CA GLU A 39 -4.38 -4.28 -8.89
C GLU A 39 -3.81 -3.49 -7.72
N ALA A 40 -3.54 -4.14 -6.58
CA ALA A 40 -2.87 -3.50 -5.43
C ALA A 40 -1.50 -2.93 -5.83
N ALA A 41 -0.68 -3.71 -6.54
CA ALA A 41 0.62 -3.27 -7.04
C ALA A 41 0.49 -2.10 -8.04
N GLY A 42 -0.61 -2.05 -8.80
CA GLY A 42 -0.94 -0.97 -9.73
C GLY A 42 -1.20 0.38 -9.05
N ALA A 43 -1.55 0.40 -7.77
CA ALA A 43 -1.72 1.64 -6.99
C ALA A 43 -0.37 2.27 -6.59
N MET A 44 0.72 1.49 -6.55
CA MET A 44 2.03 1.93 -6.06
C MET A 44 2.62 3.15 -6.78
N PRO A 45 2.56 3.27 -8.13
CA PRO A 45 3.04 4.47 -8.81
C PRO A 45 2.27 5.73 -8.39
N LEU A 46 0.95 5.63 -8.17
CA LEU A 46 0.10 6.75 -7.75
C LEU A 46 0.41 7.16 -6.31
N LEU A 47 0.57 6.18 -5.42
CA LEU A 47 0.95 6.41 -4.03
C LEU A 47 2.31 7.12 -3.96
N ARG A 48 3.33 6.60 -4.66
CA ARG A 48 4.67 7.22 -4.71
C ARG A 48 4.65 8.63 -5.28
N ASP A 49 3.88 8.88 -6.33
CA ASP A 49 3.75 10.21 -6.92
C ASP A 49 3.14 11.19 -5.91
N ARG A 50 2.13 10.76 -5.15
CA ARG A 50 1.50 11.59 -4.13
C ARG A 50 2.42 11.86 -2.94
N LEU A 51 3.13 10.84 -2.45
CA LEU A 51 4.04 10.98 -1.29
C LEU A 51 5.13 12.03 -1.51
N ARG A 52 5.53 12.32 -2.75
CA ARG A 52 6.49 13.39 -3.06
C ARG A 52 6.03 14.80 -2.65
N GLU A 53 4.75 14.96 -2.33
CA GLU A 53 4.19 16.25 -1.89
C GLU A 53 4.45 16.52 -0.41
N ASP A 54 4.82 15.50 0.37
CA ASP A 54 5.18 15.61 1.78
C ASP A 54 6.38 14.70 2.09
N GLU A 55 7.57 15.29 2.18
CA GLU A 55 8.83 14.56 2.41
C GLU A 55 8.87 13.86 3.77
N VAL A 56 8.19 14.40 4.79
CA VAL A 56 8.14 13.82 6.13
C VAL A 56 7.30 12.55 6.08
N VAL A 57 6.10 12.62 5.51
CA VAL A 57 5.21 11.47 5.33
C VAL A 57 5.88 10.44 4.42
N GLN A 58 6.51 10.86 3.32
CA GLN A 58 7.26 9.98 2.44
C GLN A 58 8.32 9.17 3.21
N THR A 59 9.12 9.85 4.02
CA THR A 59 10.17 9.22 4.84
C THR A 59 9.57 8.19 5.81
N GLN A 60 8.46 8.53 6.47
CA GLN A 60 7.78 7.62 7.39
C GLN A 60 7.18 6.41 6.68
N PHE A 61 6.63 6.59 5.46
CA PHE A 61 6.16 5.51 4.61
C PHE A 61 7.29 4.55 4.22
N THR A 62 8.46 5.09 3.83
CA THR A 62 9.65 4.27 3.56
C THR A 62 10.01 3.43 4.77
N LEU A 63 10.05 3.99 5.99
CA LEU A 63 10.42 3.21 7.19
C LEU A 63 9.48 2.03 7.48
N VAL A 64 8.21 2.11 7.10
CA VAL A 64 7.20 1.07 7.36
C VAL A 64 7.10 0.07 6.21
N PHE A 65 7.34 0.50 4.97
CA PHE A 65 6.87 -0.20 3.77
C PHE A 65 7.84 -0.10 2.58
N ASP A 66 9.15 0.09 2.84
CA ASP A 66 10.18 0.31 1.82
C ASP A 66 10.22 -0.78 0.75
N ASN A 67 10.23 -2.05 1.18
CA ASN A 67 10.39 -3.23 0.31
C ASN A 67 9.25 -3.34 -0.71
N GLU A 68 8.08 -2.84 -0.35
CA GLU A 68 6.87 -2.85 -1.16
C GLU A 68 6.73 -1.55 -1.96
N LEU A 69 7.34 -0.44 -1.53
CA LEU A 69 7.27 0.89 -2.13
C LEU A 69 8.28 1.14 -3.25
N TYR A 70 9.56 0.89 -3.00
CA TYR A 70 10.63 1.43 -3.85
C TYR A 70 11.33 0.37 -4.74
N GLU A 71 11.66 0.80 -5.95
CA GLU A 71 12.42 -0.01 -6.91
C GLU A 71 13.90 -0.10 -6.50
N PRO A 72 14.63 -1.16 -6.90
CA PRO A 72 14.26 -2.20 -7.88
C PRO A 72 13.47 -3.39 -7.31
N HIS A 73 13.21 -3.42 -5.99
CA HIS A 73 12.67 -4.60 -5.33
C HIS A 73 11.14 -4.65 -5.32
N ALA A 74 10.44 -3.51 -5.32
CA ALA A 74 8.99 -3.46 -5.24
C ALA A 74 8.28 -4.26 -6.34
N SER A 75 8.57 -4.01 -7.62
CA SER A 75 7.89 -4.70 -8.73
C SER A 75 8.07 -6.22 -8.70
N GLU A 76 9.27 -6.69 -8.33
CA GLU A 76 9.54 -8.11 -8.17
C GLU A 76 8.86 -8.69 -6.92
N ARG A 77 8.88 -7.95 -5.81
CA ARG A 77 8.25 -8.32 -4.55
C ARG A 77 6.75 -8.57 -4.70
N TRP A 78 6.02 -7.67 -5.36
CA TRP A 78 4.59 -7.82 -5.63
C TRP A 78 4.29 -8.99 -6.58
N ARG A 79 5.14 -9.18 -7.61
CA ARG A 79 5.02 -10.33 -8.52
C ARG A 79 5.25 -11.67 -7.79
N SER A 80 6.24 -11.71 -6.89
CA SER A 80 6.53 -12.88 -6.06
C SER A 80 5.42 -13.15 -5.06
N LEU A 81 4.85 -12.11 -4.44
CA LEU A 81 3.67 -12.21 -3.58
C LEU A 81 2.50 -12.90 -4.30
N ALA A 82 2.21 -12.51 -5.55
CA ALA A 82 1.12 -13.10 -6.32
C ALA A 82 1.31 -14.60 -6.64
N ARG A 83 2.53 -15.12 -6.57
CA ARG A 83 2.90 -16.45 -7.09
C ARG A 83 3.42 -17.44 -6.04
N MET A 84 3.62 -16.98 -4.80
CA MET A 84 4.12 -17.83 -3.73
C MET A 84 3.07 -18.88 -3.29
N PRO A 85 3.51 -19.96 -2.62
CA PRO A 85 2.60 -20.96 -2.04
C PRO A 85 1.53 -20.33 -1.14
N ARG A 86 0.35 -20.95 -1.07
CA ARG A 86 -0.82 -20.39 -0.37
C ARG A 86 -0.52 -20.01 1.09
N THR A 87 0.11 -20.90 1.85
CA THR A 87 0.43 -20.66 3.26
C THR A 87 1.39 -19.48 3.45
N ASP A 88 2.38 -19.35 2.57
CA ASP A 88 3.33 -18.22 2.61
C ASP A 88 2.61 -16.91 2.25
N PHE A 89 1.75 -16.95 1.23
CA PHE A 89 0.93 -15.82 0.82
C PHE A 89 0.02 -15.32 1.95
N GLU A 90 -0.66 -16.22 2.64
CA GLU A 90 -1.52 -15.88 3.77
C GLU A 90 -0.73 -15.17 4.87
N GLY A 91 0.42 -15.72 5.28
CA GLY A 91 1.25 -15.12 6.33
C GLY A 91 1.77 -13.73 5.95
N GLU A 92 2.24 -13.57 4.72
CA GLU A 92 2.73 -12.30 4.18
C GLU A 92 1.63 -11.24 4.11
N VAL A 93 0.47 -11.58 3.52
CA VAL A 93 -0.63 -10.62 3.40
C VAL A 93 -1.28 -10.31 4.74
N GLU A 94 -1.40 -11.29 5.64
CA GLU A 94 -1.93 -11.06 6.98
C GLU A 94 -1.06 -10.07 7.77
N ALA A 95 0.27 -10.11 7.61
CA ALA A 95 1.16 -9.11 8.22
C ALA A 95 0.88 -7.68 7.72
N LEU A 96 0.39 -7.53 6.49
CA LEU A 96 0.03 -6.24 5.91
C LEU A 96 -1.33 -5.74 6.42
N VAL A 97 -2.35 -6.60 6.41
CA VAL A 97 -3.77 -6.19 6.56
C VAL A 97 -4.38 -6.45 7.94
N LYS A 98 -3.68 -7.15 8.84
CA LYS A 98 -4.19 -7.39 10.20
C LYS A 98 -4.31 -6.06 10.99
N PRO A 99 -5.14 -6.00 12.04
CA PRO A 99 -5.12 -4.89 12.98
C PRO A 99 -3.70 -4.66 13.52
N GLY A 100 -3.20 -3.42 13.39
CA GLY A 100 -1.83 -3.07 13.76
C GLY A 100 -0.74 -3.57 12.79
N GLY A 101 -1.12 -4.10 11.63
CA GLY A 101 -0.21 -4.41 10.53
C GLY A 101 0.28 -3.17 9.78
N ALA A 102 1.02 -3.38 8.70
CA ALA A 102 1.66 -2.30 7.94
C ALA A 102 0.64 -1.24 7.48
N PHE A 103 -0.52 -1.63 6.94
CA PHE A 103 -1.50 -0.67 6.43
C PHE A 103 -2.15 0.16 7.54
N ALA A 104 -2.32 -0.40 8.74
CA ALA A 104 -2.79 0.37 9.88
C ALA A 104 -1.78 1.46 10.28
N ALA A 105 -0.48 1.13 10.28
CA ALA A 105 0.58 2.10 10.56
C ALA A 105 0.65 3.20 9.49
N LEU A 106 0.54 2.85 8.21
CA LEU A 106 0.54 3.82 7.11
C LEU A 106 -0.65 4.79 7.18
N ARG A 107 -1.84 4.29 7.53
CA ARG A 107 -3.02 5.16 7.77
C ARG A 107 -2.82 6.12 8.93
N ALA A 108 -2.22 5.66 10.03
CA ALA A 108 -1.94 6.53 11.17
C ALA A 108 -0.98 7.67 10.78
N ILE A 109 0.02 7.38 9.95
CA ILE A 109 0.92 8.40 9.39
C ILE A 109 0.15 9.38 8.51
N ALA A 110 -0.63 8.88 7.55
CA ALA A 110 -1.37 9.72 6.60
C ALA A 110 -2.49 10.54 7.27
N GLY A 111 -3.09 10.05 8.35
CA GLY A 111 -4.12 10.76 9.11
C GLY A 111 -3.56 11.82 10.06
N ALA A 112 -2.31 11.70 10.51
CA ALA A 112 -1.68 12.66 11.41
C ALA A 112 -1.45 14.04 10.76
N THR A 113 -1.40 14.11 9.42
CA THR A 113 -1.29 15.39 8.69
C THR A 113 -2.58 16.20 8.69
N GLN A 114 -3.75 15.58 8.91
CA GLN A 114 -5.03 16.31 9.00
C GLN A 114 -5.20 17.08 10.32
N GLY A 115 -4.31 16.88 11.31
CA GLY A 115 -4.38 17.51 12.63
C GLY A 115 -3.39 18.66 12.86
N LEU A 116 -2.64 19.07 11.84
CA LEU A 116 -1.60 20.09 11.91
C LEU A 116 -1.94 21.41 11.19
N ASP A 117 -3.15 21.53 10.65
CA ASP A 117 -3.71 22.77 10.08
C ASP A 117 -4.34 23.68 11.15
#